data_AF-A0A7X9Q2Q7-F1
#
_entry.id   AF-A0A7X9Q2Q7-F1
#
_cell.length_a   1.000
_cell.length_b   1.000
_cell.length_c   1.000
_cell.angle_alpha   90.00
_cell.angle_beta   90.00
_cell.angle_gamma   90.00
#
_symmetry.space_group_name_H-M   'P 1'
#
loop_
_entity.id
_entity.type
_entity.pdbx_description
1 polymer ?
#
loop_
_entity_poly.entity_id
_entity_poly.type
_entity_poly.pdbx_seq_one_letter_code
_entity_poly.pdbx_strand_id
1 'polypeptide(L)'
;MKRTRRTPGGTLSSWLTRIAADGHGEQLDPRLIAVATDVVDTLHERPAGVHGAVYRFGNTLGADGWPGTQVFRWLFLLGDLLGRPQRVRLGQYPAQAALAQGWADGYVRGAHAGLCLDPTTGLVTALVLRLRLREAYGVDGAASIRPADAYTVVLVDVELRRLPPLEAGLLMLCVAD
;
A
#
# COMPACT_ATOMS: atom_id res chain seq x y z
N MET A 1 -19.40 -29.96 5.54
CA MET A 1 -18.03 -29.61 5.05
C MET A 1 -17.23 -28.99 6.19
N LYS A 2 -16.16 -29.67 6.67
CA LYS A 2 -15.24 -29.10 7.66
C LYS A 2 -14.44 -27.97 7.01
N ARG A 3 -14.70 -26.71 7.38
CA ARG A 3 -13.85 -25.57 6.99
C ARG A 3 -12.49 -25.76 7.64
N THR A 4 -11.48 -26.11 6.86
CA THR A 4 -10.07 -26.09 7.26
C THR A 4 -9.74 -24.69 7.78
N ARG A 5 -9.28 -24.58 9.04
CA ARG A 5 -8.71 -23.34 9.57
C ARG A 5 -7.49 -23.02 8.72
N ARG A 6 -7.53 -21.92 7.96
CA ARG A 6 -6.34 -21.42 7.27
C ARG A 6 -5.30 -20.97 8.29
N THR A 7 -4.04 -21.25 8.00
CA THR A 7 -2.90 -20.74 8.76
C THR A 7 -2.71 -19.24 8.47
N PRO A 8 -2.01 -18.49 9.36
CA PRO A 8 -1.68 -17.08 9.10
C PRO A 8 -0.97 -16.92 7.75
N GLY A 9 0.08 -17.70 7.48
CA GLY A 9 0.83 -17.66 6.22
C GLY A 9 -0.03 -17.95 4.98
N GLY A 10 -0.96 -18.92 5.06
CA GLY A 10 -1.88 -19.21 3.95
C GLY A 10 -2.90 -18.10 3.71
N THR A 11 -3.33 -17.40 4.77
CA THR A 11 -4.22 -16.23 4.69
C THR A 11 -3.49 -15.04 4.08
N LEU A 12 -2.27 -14.74 4.54
CA LEU A 12 -1.45 -13.65 4.03
C LEU A 12 -1.14 -13.84 2.55
N SER A 13 -0.63 -15.00 2.15
CA SER A 13 -0.32 -15.29 0.74
C SER A 13 -1.56 -15.11 -0.16
N SER A 14 -2.71 -15.67 0.25
CA SER A 14 -3.95 -15.53 -0.52
C SER A 14 -4.43 -14.08 -0.60
N TRP A 15 -4.23 -13.29 0.46
CA TRP A 15 -4.63 -11.90 0.49
C TRP A 15 -3.73 -11.04 -0.40
N LEU A 16 -2.41 -11.23 -0.32
CA LEU A 16 -1.44 -10.55 -1.17
C LEU A 16 -1.69 -10.85 -2.66
N THR A 17 -1.99 -12.10 -3.03
CA THR A 17 -2.38 -12.43 -4.41
C THR A 17 -3.60 -11.66 -4.88
N ARG A 18 -4.62 -11.49 -4.02
CA ARG A 18 -5.81 -10.71 -4.36
C ARG A 18 -5.51 -9.22 -4.47
N ILE A 19 -4.63 -8.68 -3.63
CA ILE A 19 -4.18 -7.29 -3.71
C ILE A 19 -3.40 -7.06 -5.01
N ALA A 20 -2.48 -7.96 -5.38
CA ALA A 20 -1.71 -7.86 -6.62
C ALA A 20 -2.61 -7.86 -7.87
N ALA A 21 -3.60 -8.76 -7.90
CA ALA A 21 -4.58 -8.82 -8.99
C ALA A 21 -5.44 -7.55 -9.10
N ASP A 22 -5.75 -6.92 -7.97
CA ASP A 22 -6.57 -5.70 -7.90
C ASP A 22 -5.76 -4.41 -8.14
N GLY A 23 -4.45 -4.43 -7.87
CA GLY A 23 -3.54 -3.30 -8.00
C GLY A 23 -2.82 -3.20 -9.35
N HIS A 24 -3.05 -4.13 -10.27
CA HIS A 24 -2.41 -4.20 -11.59
C HIS A 24 -0.87 -4.28 -11.54
N GLY A 25 -0.30 -5.16 -10.71
CA GLY A 25 1.15 -5.38 -10.66
C GLY A 25 1.54 -6.78 -10.20
N GLU A 26 2.59 -7.34 -10.78
CA GLU A 26 3.11 -8.68 -10.42
C GLU A 26 3.92 -8.67 -9.12
N GLN A 27 4.51 -7.54 -8.76
CA GLN A 27 5.37 -7.40 -7.58
C GLN A 27 4.79 -6.38 -6.59
N LEU A 28 4.57 -6.84 -5.36
CA LEU A 28 4.05 -6.00 -4.28
C LEU A 28 5.20 -5.31 -3.55
N ASP A 29 4.94 -4.06 -3.14
CA ASP A 29 5.84 -3.26 -2.31
C ASP A 29 6.17 -3.99 -0.98
N PRO A 30 7.47 -4.14 -0.62
CA PRO A 30 7.88 -4.69 0.68
C PRO A 30 7.20 -4.04 1.90
N ARG A 31 6.93 -2.72 1.86
CA ARG A 31 6.24 -2.03 2.96
C ARG A 31 4.79 -2.49 3.08
N LEU A 32 4.09 -2.64 1.96
CA LEU A 32 2.74 -3.20 1.91
C LEU A 32 2.74 -4.64 2.47
N ILE A 33 3.71 -5.47 2.09
CA ILE A 33 3.84 -6.84 2.61
C ILE A 33 4.00 -6.82 4.13
N ALA A 34 4.84 -5.95 4.68
CA ALA A 34 5.08 -5.84 6.12
C ALA A 34 3.81 -5.45 6.89
N VAL A 35 3.07 -4.43 6.43
CA VAL A 35 1.83 -4.02 7.12
C VAL A 35 0.69 -5.01 6.92
N ALA A 36 0.64 -5.72 5.79
CA ALA A 36 -0.32 -6.80 5.57
C ALA A 36 -0.03 -8.00 6.50
N THR A 37 1.25 -8.32 6.69
CA THR A 37 1.71 -9.36 7.63
C THR A 37 1.26 -9.02 9.05
N ASP A 38 1.51 -7.79 9.51
CA ASP A 38 1.10 -7.33 10.85
C ASP A 38 -0.42 -7.46 11.08
N VAL A 39 -1.25 -7.14 10.08
CA VAL A 39 -2.71 -7.33 10.16
C VAL A 39 -3.08 -8.80 10.30
N VAL A 40 -2.51 -9.68 9.46
CA VAL A 40 -2.83 -11.11 9.48
C VAL A 40 -2.35 -11.77 10.77
N ASP A 41 -1.14 -11.49 11.21
CA ASP A 41 -0.58 -12.05 12.44
C ASP A 41 -1.37 -11.56 13.65
N THR A 42 -1.71 -10.28 13.71
CA THR A 42 -2.54 -9.72 14.78
C THR A 42 -3.94 -10.36 14.82
N LEU A 43 -4.56 -10.63 13.68
CA LEU A 43 -5.86 -11.31 13.62
C LEU A 43 -5.83 -12.75 14.14
N HIS A 44 -4.68 -13.44 14.02
CA HIS A 44 -4.53 -14.83 14.43
C HIS A 44 -3.99 -14.98 15.85
N GLU A 45 -3.04 -14.15 16.26
CA GLU A 45 -2.28 -14.30 17.49
C GLU A 45 -2.71 -13.32 18.58
N ARG A 46 -3.05 -12.07 18.21
CA ARG A 46 -3.29 -10.96 19.13
C ARG A 46 -4.58 -10.22 18.78
N PRO A 47 -5.74 -10.88 18.75
CA PRO A 47 -6.93 -10.35 18.08
C PRO A 47 -7.60 -9.18 18.83
N ALA A 48 -7.12 -8.81 20.02
CA ALA A 48 -7.48 -7.55 20.69
C ALA A 48 -6.77 -6.33 20.08
N GLY A 49 -5.62 -6.54 19.43
CA GLY A 49 -4.81 -5.50 18.79
C GLY A 49 -5.22 -5.17 17.36
N VAL A 50 -6.28 -5.80 16.83
CA VAL A 50 -6.64 -5.68 15.40
C VAL A 50 -6.85 -4.23 14.96
N HIS A 51 -7.44 -3.39 15.82
CA HIS A 51 -7.65 -1.96 15.52
C HIS A 51 -6.32 -1.24 15.28
N GLY A 52 -5.30 -1.52 16.10
CA GLY A 52 -3.98 -0.94 15.93
C GLY A 52 -3.30 -1.40 14.65
N ALA A 53 -3.43 -2.68 14.29
CA ALA A 53 -2.85 -3.21 13.06
C ALA A 53 -3.52 -2.63 11.80
N VAL A 54 -4.85 -2.55 11.76
CA VAL A 54 -5.56 -1.95 10.62
C VAL A 54 -5.37 -0.43 10.56
N TYR A 55 -5.21 0.25 11.69
CA TYR A 55 -4.79 1.65 11.73
C TYR A 55 -3.42 1.82 11.05
N ARG A 56 -2.41 1.05 11.44
CA ARG A 56 -1.06 1.11 10.84
C ARG A 56 -1.09 0.79 9.34
N PHE A 57 -1.86 -0.22 8.95
CA PHE A 57 -2.08 -0.57 7.54
C PHE A 57 -2.66 0.60 6.75
N GLY A 58 -3.76 1.20 7.23
CA GLY A 58 -4.33 2.39 6.61
C GLY A 58 -3.33 3.54 6.56
N ASN A 59 -2.61 3.75 7.65
CA ASN A 59 -1.66 4.85 7.79
C ASN A 59 -0.51 4.80 6.79
N THR A 60 0.12 3.65 6.65
CA THR A 60 1.18 3.45 5.65
C THR A 60 0.64 3.70 4.24
N LEU A 61 -0.50 3.12 3.91
CA LEU A 61 -1.05 3.25 2.55
C LEU A 61 -1.59 4.66 2.26
N GLY A 62 -2.10 5.35 3.27
CA GLY A 62 -2.48 6.76 3.16
C GLY A 62 -1.26 7.64 2.90
N ALA A 63 -0.16 7.42 3.63
CA ALA A 63 1.09 8.15 3.43
C ALA A 63 1.70 7.92 2.03
N ASP A 64 1.56 6.71 1.51
CA ASP A 64 1.99 6.36 0.14
C ASP A 64 1.01 6.82 -0.95
N GLY A 65 -0.11 7.45 -0.58
CA GLY A 65 -1.09 8.01 -1.52
C GLY A 65 -2.02 7.00 -2.18
N TRP A 66 -2.20 5.82 -1.61
CA TRP A 66 -3.17 4.86 -2.12
C TRP A 66 -4.60 5.39 -2.00
N PRO A 67 -5.47 5.18 -3.01
CA PRO A 67 -6.86 5.58 -2.93
C PRO A 67 -7.56 4.89 -1.75
N GLY A 68 -8.21 5.66 -0.88
CA GLY A 68 -8.90 5.11 0.30
C GLY A 68 -9.89 4.00 -0.06
N THR A 69 -10.69 4.18 -1.11
CA THR A 69 -11.65 3.17 -1.61
C THR A 69 -10.98 1.84 -1.98
N GLN A 70 -9.77 1.87 -2.52
CA GLN A 70 -8.98 0.67 -2.82
C GLN A 70 -8.47 0.02 -1.53
N VAL A 71 -7.94 0.81 -0.60
CA VAL A 71 -7.49 0.33 0.72
C VAL A 71 -8.62 -0.34 1.49
N PHE A 72 -9.82 0.25 1.52
CA PHE A 72 -11.01 -0.34 2.12
C PHE A 72 -11.41 -1.65 1.42
N ARG A 73 -11.38 -1.68 0.09
CA ARG A 73 -11.65 -2.89 -0.70
C ARG A 73 -10.70 -4.03 -0.32
N TRP A 74 -9.42 -3.75 -0.11
CA TRP A 74 -8.47 -4.79 0.32
C TRP A 74 -8.82 -5.38 1.68
N LEU A 75 -9.38 -4.61 2.61
CA LEU A 75 -9.87 -5.13 3.88
C LEU A 75 -11.08 -6.07 3.70
N PHE A 76 -11.97 -5.78 2.73
CA PHE A 76 -13.04 -6.71 2.36
C PHE A 76 -12.50 -8.01 1.76
N LEU A 77 -11.51 -7.93 0.88
CA LEU A 77 -10.84 -9.12 0.30
C LEU A 77 -10.21 -10.01 1.36
N LEU A 78 -9.71 -9.43 2.46
CA LEU A 78 -9.23 -10.17 3.63
C LEU A 78 -10.39 -10.87 4.37
N GLY A 79 -11.51 -10.18 4.58
CA GLY A 79 -12.69 -10.72 5.26
C GLY A 79 -13.20 -12.03 4.68
N ASP A 80 -13.12 -12.19 3.36
CA ASP A 80 -13.50 -13.42 2.64
C ASP A 80 -12.59 -14.62 2.93
N LEU A 81 -11.35 -14.37 3.33
CA LEU A 81 -10.34 -15.39 3.60
C LEU A 81 -10.37 -15.86 5.07
N LEU A 82 -11.06 -15.11 5.94
CA LEU A 82 -11.04 -15.30 7.39
C LEU A 82 -12.11 -16.29 7.90
N GLY A 83 -11.80 -16.92 9.04
CA GLY A 83 -12.78 -17.62 9.86
C GLY A 83 -13.81 -16.67 10.47
N ARG A 84 -14.97 -17.21 10.91
CA ARG A 84 -16.06 -16.42 11.51
C ARG A 84 -15.58 -15.51 12.65
N PRO A 85 -14.77 -15.97 13.64
CA PRO A 85 -14.35 -15.11 14.74
C PRO A 85 -13.51 -13.91 14.29
N GLN A 86 -12.52 -14.13 13.42
CA GLN A 86 -11.66 -13.07 12.90
C GLN A 86 -12.45 -12.08 12.03
N ARG A 87 -13.33 -12.59 11.16
CA ARG A 87 -14.16 -11.76 10.29
C ARG A 87 -15.11 -10.87 11.08
N VAL A 88 -15.72 -11.39 12.15
CA VAL A 88 -16.59 -10.57 13.02
C VAL A 88 -15.80 -9.42 13.62
N ARG A 89 -14.61 -9.67 14.18
CA ARG A 89 -13.75 -8.62 14.75
C ARG A 89 -13.34 -7.58 13.70
N LEU A 90 -12.93 -8.02 12.52
CA LEU A 90 -12.56 -7.13 11.41
C LEU A 90 -13.75 -6.29 10.92
N GLY A 91 -14.96 -6.86 10.95
CA GLY A 91 -16.20 -6.19 10.55
C GLY A 91 -16.80 -5.27 11.62
N GLN A 92 -16.24 -5.23 12.84
CA GLN A 92 -16.72 -4.32 13.87
C GLN A 92 -16.41 -2.87 13.46
N TYR A 93 -17.35 -1.96 13.76
CA TYR A 93 -17.21 -0.54 13.46
C TYR A 93 -15.87 0.06 13.93
N PRO A 94 -15.35 -0.22 15.14
CA PRO A 94 -14.05 0.31 15.56
C PRO A 94 -12.86 -0.13 14.70
N ALA A 95 -12.88 -1.32 14.10
CA ALA A 95 -11.83 -1.75 13.18
C ALA A 95 -11.88 -0.97 11.86
N GLN A 96 -13.10 -0.74 11.34
CA GLN A 96 -13.32 0.04 10.13
C GLN A 96 -12.96 1.52 10.34
N ALA A 97 -13.36 2.08 11.49
CA ALA A 97 -13.02 3.44 11.89
C ALA A 97 -11.50 3.61 12.10
N ALA A 98 -10.83 2.63 12.71
CA ALA A 98 -9.38 2.65 12.87
C ALA A 98 -8.65 2.63 11.52
N LEU A 99 -9.13 1.85 10.54
CA LEU A 99 -8.59 1.88 9.17
C LEU A 99 -8.78 3.25 8.53
N ALA A 100 -10.00 3.79 8.59
CA ALA A 100 -10.32 5.09 7.99
C ALA A 100 -9.50 6.23 8.61
N GLN A 101 -9.40 6.24 9.95
CA GLN A 101 -8.58 7.20 10.68
C GLN A 101 -7.10 7.04 10.33
N GLY A 102 -6.59 5.81 10.34
CA GLY A 102 -5.21 5.52 9.96
C GLY A 102 -4.89 6.05 8.58
N TRP A 103 -5.73 5.73 7.59
CA TRP A 103 -5.59 6.21 6.22
C TRP A 103 -5.65 7.74 6.14
N ALA A 104 -6.62 8.39 6.76
CA ALA A 104 -6.75 9.84 6.75
C ALA A 104 -5.53 10.51 7.39
N ASP A 105 -5.08 10.04 8.54
CA ASP A 105 -3.89 10.54 9.23
C ASP A 105 -2.63 10.38 8.37
N GLY A 106 -2.50 9.24 7.69
CA GLY A 106 -1.38 8.94 6.81
C GLY A 106 -1.38 9.84 5.59
N TYR A 107 -2.54 9.97 4.95
CA TYR A 107 -2.75 10.80 3.78
C TYR A 107 -2.52 12.28 4.09
N VAL A 108 -3.10 12.79 5.18
CA VAL A 108 -2.88 14.17 5.64
C VAL A 108 -1.40 14.39 5.92
N ARG A 109 -0.71 13.48 6.62
CA ARG A 109 0.74 13.62 6.85
C ARG A 109 1.54 13.58 5.55
N GLY A 110 1.25 12.65 4.64
CA GLY A 110 1.92 12.57 3.34
C GLY A 110 1.70 13.84 2.51
N ALA A 111 0.48 14.37 2.50
CA ALA A 111 0.11 15.58 1.77
C ALA A 111 0.62 16.88 2.43
N HIS A 112 0.61 16.96 3.77
CA HIS A 112 1.00 18.14 4.55
C HIS A 112 2.48 18.18 4.92
N ALA A 113 3.25 17.12 4.67
CA ALA A 113 4.69 17.16 4.91
C ALA A 113 5.41 18.25 4.09
N GLY A 114 4.73 18.92 3.14
CA GLY A 114 5.35 19.90 2.23
C GLY A 114 6.25 19.23 1.18
N LEU A 115 6.33 17.90 1.24
CA LEU A 115 7.15 17.06 0.40
C LEU A 115 6.38 16.69 -0.86
N CYS A 116 6.05 17.70 -1.68
CA CYS A 116 5.92 17.42 -3.11
C CYS A 116 7.18 16.73 -3.61
N LEU A 117 8.31 17.05 -2.98
CA LEU A 117 9.63 16.52 -3.21
C LEU A 117 10.11 15.73 -1.99
N ASP A 118 10.73 14.57 -2.20
CA ASP A 118 11.50 13.87 -1.19
C ASP A 118 12.70 14.75 -0.77
N PRO A 119 12.92 14.99 0.54
CA PRO A 119 13.92 15.97 0.98
C PRO A 119 15.36 15.48 0.79
N THR A 120 15.56 14.18 0.53
CA THR A 120 16.88 13.58 0.35
C THR A 120 17.32 13.65 -1.11
N THR A 121 16.39 13.42 -2.03
CA THR A 121 16.65 13.32 -3.47
C THR A 121 16.17 14.54 -4.25
N GLY A 122 15.28 15.37 -3.69
CA GLY A 122 14.63 16.46 -4.42
C GLY A 122 13.60 16.00 -5.46
N LEU A 123 13.39 14.69 -5.64
CA LEU A 123 12.45 14.11 -6.60
C LEU A 123 11.02 14.14 -6.09
N VAL A 124 10.04 14.07 -6.99
CA VAL A 124 8.64 14.01 -6.59
C VAL A 124 8.34 12.79 -5.72
N THR A 125 7.56 12.97 -4.65
CA THR A 125 7.16 11.84 -3.80
C THR A 125 6.22 10.88 -4.52
N ALA A 126 6.16 9.63 -4.05
CA ALA A 126 5.25 8.63 -4.60
C ALA A 126 3.77 9.07 -4.58
N LEU A 127 3.39 9.87 -3.57
CA LEU A 127 2.06 10.49 -3.49
C LEU A 127 1.81 11.41 -4.69
N VAL A 128 2.75 12.32 -5.00
CA VAL A 128 2.65 13.22 -6.15
C VAL A 128 2.62 12.43 -7.45
N LEU A 129 3.49 11.42 -7.60
CA LEU A 129 3.48 10.57 -8.79
C LEU A 129 2.12 9.89 -9.01
N ARG A 130 1.52 9.31 -7.95
CA ARG A 130 0.19 8.68 -8.03
C ARG A 130 -0.90 9.67 -8.40
N LEU A 131 -0.86 10.89 -7.85
CA LEU A 131 -1.80 11.96 -8.20
C LEU A 131 -1.66 12.33 -9.68
N ARG A 132 -0.44 12.54 -10.17
CA ARG A 132 -0.18 12.88 -11.58
C ARG A 132 -0.59 11.77 -12.53
N LEU A 133 -0.32 10.51 -12.19
CA LEU A 133 -0.78 9.36 -12.97
C LEU A 133 -2.31 9.29 -13.00
N ARG A 134 -2.99 9.52 -11.88
CA ARG A 134 -4.46 9.56 -11.83
C ARG A 134 -5.04 10.69 -12.68
N GLU A 135 -4.43 11.87 -12.65
CA GLU A 135 -4.82 13.01 -13.48
C GLU A 135 -4.63 12.71 -14.97
N ALA A 136 -3.45 12.22 -15.36
CA ALA A 136 -3.12 11.87 -16.75
C ALA A 136 -4.09 10.81 -17.30
N TYR A 137 -4.29 9.72 -16.57
CA TYR A 137 -5.21 8.65 -16.97
C TYR A 137 -6.68 9.11 -16.98
N GLY A 138 -7.05 10.05 -16.10
CA GLY A 138 -8.39 10.63 -16.08
C GLY A 138 -8.68 11.52 -17.28
N VAL A 139 -7.73 12.37 -17.67
CA VAL A 139 -7.83 13.26 -18.85
C VAL A 139 -7.87 12.43 -20.14
N ASP A 140 -6.95 11.47 -20.28
CA ASP A 140 -6.88 10.63 -21.48
C ASP A 140 -8.09 9.72 -21.64
N GLY A 141 -8.61 9.19 -20.52
CA GLY A 141 -9.85 8.42 -20.51
C GLY A 141 -11.05 9.23 -21.03
N ALA A 142 -11.15 10.50 -20.66
CA ALA A 142 -12.18 11.39 -21.19
C ALA A 142 -12.01 11.69 -22.69
N ALA A 143 -10.78 11.64 -23.18
CA ALA A 143 -10.43 11.82 -24.59
C ALA A 143 -10.43 10.51 -25.42
N SER A 144 -10.79 9.36 -24.81
CA SER A 144 -10.68 8.02 -25.43
C SER A 144 -9.26 7.66 -25.90
N ILE A 145 -8.24 8.26 -25.29
CA ILE A 145 -6.84 7.92 -25.50
C ILE A 145 -6.48 6.81 -24.53
N ARG A 146 -5.83 5.75 -25.01
CA ARG A 146 -5.29 4.73 -24.12
C ARG A 146 -3.97 5.25 -23.53
N PRO A 147 -3.78 5.25 -22.21
CA PRO A 147 -2.56 5.76 -21.58
C PRO A 147 -1.28 5.09 -22.09
N ALA A 148 -1.35 3.82 -22.51
CA ALA A 148 -0.22 3.09 -23.09
C ALA A 148 0.24 3.64 -24.45
N ASP A 149 -0.62 4.38 -25.16
CA ASP A 149 -0.30 5.00 -26.44
C ASP A 149 0.30 6.42 -26.24
N ALA A 150 0.13 7.02 -25.06
CA ALA A 150 0.54 8.40 -24.77
C ALA A 150 1.73 8.51 -23.79
N TYR A 151 1.90 7.53 -22.89
CA TYR A 151 2.87 7.59 -21.81
C TYR A 151 3.74 6.33 -21.74
N THR A 152 4.96 6.52 -21.24
CA THR A 152 5.87 5.43 -20.85
C THR A 152 6.35 5.69 -19.44
N VAL A 153 6.27 4.67 -18.57
CA VAL A 153 6.84 4.72 -17.22
C VAL A 153 8.21 4.08 -17.25
N VAL A 154 9.23 4.84 -16.86
CA VAL A 154 10.60 4.33 -16.70
C VAL A 154 10.86 4.15 -15.21
N LEU A 155 11.21 2.91 -14.83
CA LEU A 155 11.62 2.58 -13.46
C LEU A 155 13.14 2.43 -13.47
N VAL A 156 13.82 3.24 -12.67
CA VAL A 156 15.27 3.16 -12.47
C VAL A 156 15.50 2.52 -11.10
N ASP A 157 15.99 1.29 -11.10
CA ASP A 157 16.47 0.60 -9.90
C ASP A 157 17.99 0.62 -9.89
N VAL A 158 18.56 1.07 -8.79
CA VAL A 158 20.01 1.26 -8.63
C VAL A 158 20.49 0.23 -7.61
N GLU A 159 21.41 -0.65 -8.00
CA GLU A 159 21.99 -1.65 -7.10
C GLU A 159 22.95 -0.99 -6.11
N LEU A 160 22.44 -0.57 -4.96
CA LEU A 160 23.20 0.10 -3.91
C LEU A 160 23.88 -0.86 -2.94
N ARG A 161 23.44 -2.14 -2.85
CA ARG A 161 23.87 -3.04 -1.76
C ARG A 161 25.32 -3.49 -1.89
N ARG A 162 25.90 -3.32 -3.08
CA ARG A 162 27.28 -3.67 -3.40
C ARG A 162 28.23 -2.48 -3.27
N LEU A 163 27.71 -1.29 -2.96
CA LEU A 163 28.49 -0.06 -2.86
C LEU A 163 28.78 0.30 -1.40
N PRO A 164 29.97 0.86 -1.12
CA PRO A 164 30.24 1.57 0.13
C PRO A 164 29.21 2.67 0.38
N PRO A 165 28.84 2.97 1.65
CA PRO A 165 27.74 3.89 1.98
C PRO A 165 27.85 5.29 1.34
N LEU A 166 29.06 5.83 1.24
CA LEU A 166 29.31 7.14 0.63
C LEU A 166 29.04 7.13 -0.88
N GLU A 167 29.51 6.08 -1.57
CA GLU A 167 29.33 5.91 -3.02
C GLU A 167 27.86 5.66 -3.36
N ALA A 168 27.15 4.89 -2.52
CA ALA A 168 25.71 4.69 -2.65
C ALA A 168 24.93 6.02 -2.53
N GLY A 169 25.30 6.87 -1.58
CA GLY A 169 24.69 8.19 -1.40
C GLY A 169 24.94 9.13 -2.58
N LEU A 170 26.16 9.16 -3.09
CA LEU A 170 26.52 9.99 -4.26
C LEU A 170 25.81 9.50 -5.53
N LEU A 171 25.73 8.19 -5.74
CA LEU A 171 25.05 7.62 -6.91
C LEU A 171 23.55 7.94 -6.90
N MET A 172 22.90 7.88 -5.74
CA MET A 172 21.49 8.27 -5.59
C MET A 172 21.25 9.75 -5.91
N LEU A 173 22.19 10.63 -5.56
CA LEU A 173 22.12 12.05 -5.94
C LEU A 173 22.27 12.24 -7.46
N CYS A 174 23.21 11.53 -8.11
CA CYS A 174 23.39 11.61 -9.55
C CYS A 174 22.22 11.05 -10.37
N VAL A 175 21.47 10.08 -9.83
CA VAL A 175 20.28 9.52 -10.49
C VAL A 175 19.05 10.42 -10.31
N ALA A 176 19.08 11.29 -9.31
CA ALA A 176 18.01 12.23 -9.02
C ALA A 176 18.12 13.58 -9.75
N ASP A 177 19.29 13.90 -10.32
CA ASP A 177 19.58 15.10 -11.15
C ASP A 177 19.39 14.79 -12.65
#